data_AF-A0A535BRV2-F1
#
_entry.id   AF-A0A535BRV2-F1
#
_cell.length_a   1.000
_cell.length_b   1.000
_cell.length_c   1.000
_cell.angle_alpha   90.00
_cell.angle_beta   90.00
_cell.angle_gamma   90.00
#
_symmetry.space_group_name_H-M   'P 1'
#
loop_
_entity.id
_entity.type
_entity.pdbx_description
1 polymer ?
#
loop_
_entity_poly.entity_id
_entity_poly.type
_entity_poly.pdbx_seq_one_letter_code
_entity_poly.pdbx_strand_id
1 'polypeptide(L)'
;MIDSSDVEQVEKILAQHIARLQASLQDASGAISGPEEGSDAWLLLNAFISNDRPALIDRFEQSGRALAEQGGKIEARIQGLQSYIEALAHECKELFNHETVHLHLLIEATSRLYQLQSLCISALTRGYQAVIDQAMFERQQMEQHLEHRLQSLQLINSISNSMMDQDQTLEIIAGKASEELGADYCSIFYYDELQRTLTLRATNGPRPLGGMHYVLHLGEGYSGWVADKGSPLLVHDALADANFAIEARVSGQEFRGLLSVPIIFFGTVERLIGVISLQSFEPRDFTTEEIDFVEVVAGIIAINSENGRLYEQTDEQLRRKVHELSTIHRVTGIITSILELDRILQIITTQAVQLSGAERSCIFELDSEKQHLQIVAHYGLEGADVRGIQILVGQCCAGRAVQDGHPTMAIDCLHSDESCFLCQDPMISSEIHSVLCVPLEVKRNILGCICIYSSHRHQLSQEQMQL
;
A
#
# COMPACT_ATOMS: atom_id res chain seq x y z
N MET A 1 -37.95 -4.20 -47.74
CA MET A 1 -36.81 -3.67 -48.51
C MET A 1 -36.83 -2.18 -48.27
N ILE A 2 -35.82 -1.65 -47.59
CA ILE A 2 -35.64 -0.20 -47.42
C ILE A 2 -35.32 0.33 -48.82
N ASP A 3 -36.09 1.29 -49.32
CA ASP A 3 -35.84 1.87 -50.64
C ASP A 3 -34.62 2.78 -50.53
N SER A 4 -33.65 2.64 -51.43
CA SER A 4 -32.44 3.50 -51.46
C SER A 4 -32.81 4.99 -51.55
N SER A 5 -34.00 5.28 -52.10
CA SER A 5 -34.59 6.61 -52.19
C SER A 5 -34.93 7.22 -50.83
N ASP A 6 -35.34 6.41 -49.85
CA ASP A 6 -35.83 6.91 -48.55
C ASP A 6 -34.67 7.42 -47.68
N VAL A 7 -33.52 6.74 -47.75
CA VAL A 7 -32.30 7.12 -47.01
C VAL A 7 -31.79 8.49 -47.47
N GLU A 8 -31.66 8.70 -48.79
CA GLU A 8 -31.19 9.95 -49.36
C GLU A 8 -32.19 11.11 -49.11
N GLN A 9 -33.48 10.79 -49.08
CA GLN A 9 -34.53 11.76 -48.78
C GLN A 9 -34.55 12.18 -47.31
N VAL A 10 -34.32 11.25 -46.37
CA VAL A 10 -34.15 11.56 -44.93
C VAL A 10 -32.93 12.47 -44.73
N GLU A 11 -31.78 12.14 -45.32
CA GLU A 11 -30.55 12.96 -45.20
C GLU A 11 -30.76 14.38 -45.68
N LYS A 12 -31.42 14.55 -46.83
CA LYS A 12 -31.72 15.88 -47.38
C LYS A 12 -32.64 16.70 -46.49
N ILE A 13 -33.68 16.08 -45.91
CA ILE A 13 -34.63 16.76 -45.03
C ILE A 13 -33.95 17.17 -43.71
N LEU A 14 -33.16 16.28 -43.12
CA LEU A 14 -32.41 16.56 -41.90
C LEU A 14 -31.36 17.66 -42.11
N ALA A 15 -30.63 17.62 -43.22
CA ALA A 15 -29.64 18.66 -43.56
C ALA A 15 -30.28 20.04 -43.75
N GLN A 16 -31.49 20.11 -44.33
CA GLN A 16 -32.24 21.36 -44.48
C GLN A 16 -32.70 21.95 -43.13
N HIS A 17 -32.86 21.13 -42.10
CA HIS A 17 -33.38 21.52 -40.79
C HIS A 17 -32.33 21.45 -39.67
N ILE A 18 -31.03 21.46 -40.02
CA ILE A 18 -29.92 21.34 -39.07
C ILE A 18 -29.97 22.35 -37.92
N ALA A 19 -30.35 23.61 -38.21
CA ALA A 19 -30.45 24.66 -37.19
C ALA A 19 -31.51 24.35 -36.12
N ARG A 20 -32.60 23.69 -36.52
CA ARG A 20 -33.70 23.30 -35.62
C ARG A 20 -33.28 22.11 -34.75
N LEU A 21 -32.57 21.14 -35.34
CA LEU A 21 -31.98 20.01 -34.60
C LEU A 21 -30.91 20.48 -33.59
N GLN A 22 -30.05 21.44 -33.97
CA GLN A 22 -29.06 22.05 -33.07
C GLN A 22 -29.71 22.74 -31.88
N ALA A 23 -30.80 23.48 -32.10
CA ALA A 23 -31.55 24.12 -31.02
C ALA A 23 -32.12 23.09 -30.02
N SER A 24 -32.68 21.98 -30.52
CA SER A 24 -33.20 20.91 -29.65
C SER A 24 -32.13 20.29 -28.74
N LEU A 25 -30.90 20.13 -29.26
CA LEU A 25 -29.75 19.63 -28.50
C LEU A 25 -29.19 20.66 -27.52
N GLN A 26 -29.24 21.94 -27.88
CA GLN A 26 -28.88 23.03 -26.99
C GLN A 26 -29.80 23.06 -25.76
N ASP A 27 -31.11 22.96 -25.98
CA ASP A 27 -32.10 22.91 -24.90
C ASP A 27 -31.91 21.69 -24.00
N ALA A 28 -31.59 20.53 -24.58
CA ALA A 28 -31.34 19.29 -23.84
C ALA A 28 -30.02 19.30 -23.05
N SER A 29 -29.00 20.01 -23.52
CA SER A 29 -27.70 20.14 -22.83
C SER A 29 -27.67 21.28 -21.80
N GLY A 30 -28.59 22.25 -21.90
CA GLY A 30 -28.55 23.48 -21.11
C GLY A 30 -27.41 24.43 -21.49
N ALA A 31 -26.83 24.27 -22.69
CA ALA A 31 -25.68 25.05 -23.15
C ALA A 31 -26.08 26.46 -23.65
N ILE A 32 -25.17 27.42 -23.48
CA ILE A 32 -25.38 28.84 -23.88
C ILE A 32 -25.33 29.01 -25.41
N SER A 33 -24.63 28.11 -26.10
CA SER A 33 -24.52 28.04 -27.56
C SER A 33 -24.85 26.64 -28.05
N GLY A 34 -25.01 26.48 -29.37
CA GLY A 34 -25.18 25.17 -30.00
C GLY A 34 -24.04 24.20 -29.68
N PRO A 35 -24.21 22.90 -30.01
CA PRO A 35 -23.28 21.85 -29.60
C PRO A 35 -21.85 22.12 -30.11
N GLU A 36 -20.89 22.19 -29.19
CA GLU A 36 -19.48 22.47 -29.49
C GLU A 36 -18.87 21.38 -30.37
N GLU A 37 -17.97 21.77 -31.28
CA GLU A 37 -17.29 20.83 -32.17
C GLU A 37 -16.52 19.76 -31.37
N GLY A 38 -16.79 18.49 -31.67
CA GLY A 38 -16.22 17.34 -30.94
C GLY A 38 -16.96 16.94 -29.66
N SER A 39 -18.01 17.67 -29.25
CA SER A 39 -18.90 17.22 -28.17
C SER A 39 -19.75 16.02 -28.58
N ASP A 40 -20.24 15.25 -27.61
CA ASP A 40 -21.10 14.09 -27.87
C ASP A 40 -22.37 14.47 -28.66
N ALA A 41 -22.96 15.64 -28.36
CA ALA A 41 -24.12 16.18 -29.06
C ALA A 41 -23.79 16.54 -30.53
N TRP A 42 -22.61 17.13 -30.78
CA TRP A 42 -22.15 17.47 -32.12
C TRP A 42 -21.84 16.23 -32.96
N LEU A 43 -21.14 15.26 -32.38
CA LEU A 43 -20.80 13.99 -33.02
C LEU A 43 -22.06 13.20 -33.39
N LEU A 44 -23.02 13.13 -32.47
CA LEU A 44 -24.28 12.43 -32.68
C LEU A 44 -25.13 13.10 -33.77
N LEU A 45 -25.22 14.43 -33.77
CA LEU A 45 -25.93 15.18 -34.81
C LEU A 45 -25.31 14.97 -36.21
N ASN A 46 -23.99 15.05 -36.31
CA ASN A 46 -23.29 14.86 -37.57
C ASN A 46 -23.44 13.44 -38.12
N ALA A 47 -23.32 12.42 -37.28
CA ALA A 47 -23.59 11.04 -37.70
C ALA A 47 -25.06 10.81 -38.03
N PHE A 48 -25.98 11.50 -37.34
CA PHE A 48 -27.40 11.45 -37.65
C PHE A 48 -27.71 12.04 -39.03
N ILE A 49 -26.99 13.07 -39.48
CA ILE A 49 -27.18 13.68 -40.81
C ILE A 49 -26.40 12.95 -41.91
N SER A 50 -25.13 12.59 -41.67
CA SER A 50 -24.21 12.07 -42.70
C SER A 50 -24.10 10.55 -42.82
N ASN A 51 -24.63 9.80 -41.84
CA ASN A 51 -24.60 8.34 -41.75
C ASN A 51 -23.18 7.75 -41.61
N ASP A 52 -22.20 8.58 -41.26
CA ASP A 52 -20.83 8.15 -41.02
C ASP A 52 -20.71 7.48 -39.63
N ARG A 53 -20.77 6.15 -39.61
CA ARG A 53 -20.75 5.32 -38.39
C ARG A 53 -19.34 4.98 -37.89
N PRO A 54 -18.33 4.68 -38.75
CA PRO A 54 -16.99 4.32 -38.28
C PRO A 54 -16.30 5.43 -37.48
N ALA A 55 -16.31 6.67 -37.97
CA ALA A 55 -15.66 7.79 -37.28
C ALA A 55 -16.29 8.11 -35.92
N LEU A 56 -17.59 7.84 -35.77
CA LEU A 56 -18.34 8.00 -34.53
C LEU A 56 -17.89 6.99 -33.47
N ILE A 57 -17.72 5.72 -33.84
CA ILE A 57 -17.34 4.64 -32.93
C ILE A 57 -15.97 4.94 -32.29
N ASP A 58 -14.97 5.27 -33.10
CA ASP A 58 -13.61 5.54 -32.61
C ASP A 58 -13.57 6.73 -31.63
N ARG A 59 -14.34 7.79 -31.93
CA ARG A 59 -14.44 8.97 -31.06
C ARG A 59 -15.13 8.66 -29.74
N PHE A 60 -16.21 7.89 -29.76
CA PHE A 60 -16.93 7.49 -28.54
C PHE A 60 -16.12 6.51 -27.69
N GLU A 61 -15.32 5.62 -28.31
CA GLU A 61 -14.40 4.76 -27.59
C GLU A 61 -13.30 5.58 -26.89
N GLN A 62 -12.68 6.54 -27.58
CA GLN A 62 -11.69 7.47 -26.99
C GLN A 62 -12.30 8.31 -25.86
N SER A 63 -13.52 8.81 -26.03
CA SER A 63 -14.26 9.55 -25.01
C SER A 63 -14.52 8.69 -23.77
N GLY A 64 -14.89 7.42 -23.96
CA GLY A 64 -15.05 6.45 -22.87
C GLY A 64 -13.76 6.23 -22.08
N ARG A 65 -12.61 6.11 -22.76
CA ARG A 65 -11.29 5.99 -22.11
C ARG A 65 -10.96 7.22 -21.27
N ALA A 66 -11.06 8.42 -21.87
CA ALA A 66 -10.77 9.68 -21.18
C ALA A 66 -11.68 9.91 -19.95
N LEU A 67 -12.95 9.48 -20.05
CA LEU A 67 -13.89 9.55 -18.92
C LEU A 67 -13.43 8.67 -17.75
N ALA A 68 -12.98 7.44 -18.02
CA ALA A 68 -12.46 6.53 -17.01
C ALA A 68 -11.18 7.08 -16.36
N GLU A 69 -10.24 7.59 -17.15
CA GLU A 69 -8.98 8.19 -16.67
C GLU A 69 -9.22 9.39 -15.74
N GLN A 70 -10.30 10.15 -15.95
CA GLN A 70 -10.67 11.30 -15.13
C GLN A 70 -11.55 10.92 -13.92
N GLY A 71 -11.86 9.64 -13.72
CA GLY A 71 -12.74 9.16 -12.65
C GLY A 71 -14.21 9.56 -12.83
N GLY A 72 -14.63 9.85 -14.06
CA GLY A 72 -16.01 10.21 -14.38
C GLY A 72 -16.94 9.00 -14.36
N LYS A 73 -18.24 9.24 -14.10
CA LYS A 73 -19.26 8.18 -14.05
C LYS A 73 -19.85 7.93 -15.44
N ILE A 74 -19.76 6.68 -15.91
CA ILE A 74 -20.30 6.27 -17.20
C ILE A 74 -21.83 6.45 -17.28
N GLU A 75 -22.54 6.23 -16.17
CA GLU A 75 -24.01 6.33 -16.11
C GLU A 75 -24.49 7.76 -16.41
N ALA A 76 -23.80 8.76 -15.85
CA ALA A 76 -24.12 10.17 -16.09
C ALA A 76 -23.95 10.53 -17.57
N ARG A 77 -22.93 9.95 -18.22
CA ARG A 77 -22.65 10.18 -19.64
C ARG A 77 -23.67 9.48 -20.56
N ILE A 78 -24.04 8.24 -20.23
CA ILE A 78 -25.11 7.50 -20.94
C ILE A 78 -26.45 8.24 -20.80
N GLN A 79 -26.76 8.77 -19.61
CA GLN A 79 -27.98 9.54 -19.38
C GLN A 79 -28.00 10.82 -20.23
N GLY A 80 -26.88 11.55 -20.34
CA GLY A 80 -26.77 12.70 -21.23
C GLY A 80 -27.02 12.35 -22.71
N LEU A 81 -26.48 11.22 -23.18
CA LEU A 81 -26.75 10.72 -24.53
C LEU A 81 -28.23 10.37 -24.75
N GLN A 82 -28.89 9.78 -23.75
CA GLN A 82 -30.33 9.50 -23.80
C GLN A 82 -31.14 10.78 -23.96
N SER A 83 -30.81 11.84 -23.21
CA SER A 83 -31.49 13.14 -23.33
C SER A 83 -31.34 13.76 -24.72
N TYR A 84 -30.16 13.64 -25.36
CA TYR A 84 -29.96 14.10 -26.74
C TYR A 84 -30.78 13.31 -27.76
N ILE A 85 -30.84 11.99 -27.60
CA ILE A 85 -31.63 11.09 -28.44
C ILE A 85 -33.13 11.41 -28.33
N GLU A 86 -33.63 11.64 -27.12
CA GLU A 86 -35.03 12.00 -26.89
C GLU A 86 -35.40 13.34 -27.53
N ALA A 87 -34.53 14.35 -27.40
CA ALA A 87 -34.74 15.66 -28.01
C ALA A 87 -34.81 15.57 -29.54
N LEU A 88 -33.86 14.86 -30.17
CA LEU A 88 -33.85 14.67 -31.61
C LEU A 88 -35.02 13.81 -32.10
N ALA A 89 -35.42 12.78 -31.36
CA ALA A 89 -36.58 11.96 -31.69
C ALA A 89 -37.89 12.76 -31.64
N HIS A 90 -38.02 13.67 -30.67
CA HIS A 90 -39.14 14.60 -30.60
C HIS A 90 -39.16 15.55 -31.81
N GLU A 91 -38.01 16.12 -32.15
CA GLU A 91 -37.89 17.03 -33.29
C GLU A 91 -38.17 16.33 -34.63
N CYS A 92 -37.74 15.08 -34.80
CA CYS A 92 -38.08 14.28 -35.98
C CYS A 92 -39.59 14.09 -36.11
N LYS A 93 -40.31 13.80 -35.01
CA LYS A 93 -41.77 13.65 -35.07
C LYS A 93 -42.46 14.92 -35.57
N GLU A 94 -41.98 16.09 -35.14
CA GLU A 94 -42.52 17.38 -35.59
C GLU A 94 -42.17 17.69 -37.05
N LEU A 95 -40.97 17.34 -37.51
CA LEU A 95 -40.53 17.56 -38.89
C LEU A 95 -41.28 16.70 -39.93
N PHE A 96 -41.68 15.49 -39.56
CA PHE A 96 -42.31 14.51 -40.47
C PHE A 96 -43.85 14.38 -40.26
N ASN A 97 -44.48 15.32 -39.55
CA ASN A 97 -45.89 15.21 -39.12
C ASN A 97 -46.94 15.52 -40.22
N HIS A 98 -46.52 15.96 -41.41
CA HIS A 98 -47.43 16.37 -42.49
C HIS A 98 -47.48 15.30 -43.59
N GLU A 99 -48.67 14.73 -43.85
CA GLU A 99 -49.02 13.74 -44.89
C GLU A 99 -48.54 12.28 -44.69
N THR A 100 -49.37 11.33 -45.15
CA THR A 100 -49.16 9.87 -45.06
C THR A 100 -47.89 9.39 -45.78
N VAL A 101 -47.36 10.22 -46.69
CA VAL A 101 -46.10 9.98 -47.41
C VAL A 101 -44.88 10.17 -46.49
N HIS A 102 -44.97 10.84 -45.34
CA HIS A 102 -43.82 11.04 -44.46
C HIS A 102 -43.66 9.97 -43.36
N LEU A 103 -44.62 9.05 -43.20
CA LEU A 103 -44.58 8.03 -42.15
C LEU A 103 -43.42 7.04 -42.32
N HIS A 104 -43.11 6.63 -43.55
CA HIS A 104 -41.98 5.73 -43.81
C HIS A 104 -40.62 6.42 -43.56
N LEU A 105 -40.51 7.72 -43.89
CA LEU A 105 -39.32 8.53 -43.61
C LEU A 105 -39.11 8.76 -42.10
N LEU A 106 -40.19 8.94 -41.33
CA LEU A 106 -40.12 9.05 -39.87
C LEU A 106 -39.63 7.74 -39.22
N ILE A 107 -40.13 6.59 -39.70
CA ILE A 107 -39.68 5.27 -39.23
C ILE A 107 -38.19 5.08 -39.54
N GLU A 108 -37.73 5.47 -40.73
CA GLU A 108 -36.31 5.37 -41.10
C GLU A 108 -35.43 6.30 -40.23
N ALA A 109 -35.83 7.56 -40.06
CA ALA A 109 -35.09 8.52 -39.24
C ALA A 109 -35.00 8.07 -37.77
N THR A 110 -36.11 7.61 -37.18
CA THR A 110 -36.13 7.11 -35.79
C THR A 110 -35.33 5.81 -35.65
N SER A 111 -35.44 4.87 -36.59
CA SER A 111 -34.62 3.65 -36.64
C SER A 111 -33.13 3.97 -36.67
N ARG A 112 -32.71 4.90 -37.53
CA ARG A 112 -31.32 5.38 -37.62
C ARG A 112 -30.83 5.99 -36.31
N LEU A 113 -31.68 6.79 -35.66
CA LEU A 113 -31.34 7.45 -34.41
C LEU A 113 -31.11 6.44 -33.25
N TYR A 114 -31.99 5.44 -33.11
CA TYR A 114 -31.80 4.38 -32.11
C TYR A 114 -30.62 3.46 -32.43
N GLN A 115 -30.32 3.22 -33.71
CA GLN A 115 -29.10 2.52 -34.12
C GLN A 115 -27.84 3.28 -33.69
N LEU A 116 -27.81 4.61 -33.90
CA LEU A 116 -26.69 5.45 -33.46
C LEU A 116 -26.55 5.46 -31.94
N GLN A 117 -27.66 5.54 -31.20
CA GLN A 117 -27.62 5.44 -29.74
C GLN A 117 -26.95 4.14 -29.28
N SER A 118 -27.37 3.01 -29.84
CA SER A 118 -26.81 1.69 -29.48
C SER A 118 -25.31 1.62 -29.78
N LEU A 119 -24.88 2.16 -30.93
CA LEU A 119 -23.47 2.23 -31.32
C LEU A 119 -22.65 3.12 -30.37
N CYS A 120 -23.13 4.32 -30.07
CA CYS A 120 -22.42 5.25 -29.17
C CYS A 120 -22.28 4.67 -27.76
N ILE A 121 -23.37 4.14 -27.18
CA ILE A 121 -23.33 3.52 -25.85
C ILE A 121 -22.36 2.33 -25.86
N SER A 122 -22.43 1.45 -26.87
CA SER A 122 -21.54 0.29 -26.95
C SER A 122 -20.06 0.68 -27.07
N ALA A 123 -19.74 1.67 -27.91
CA ALA A 123 -18.37 2.16 -28.10
C ALA A 123 -17.84 2.84 -26.83
N LEU A 124 -18.66 3.68 -26.20
CA LEU A 124 -18.31 4.37 -24.96
C LEU A 124 -18.07 3.40 -23.81
N THR A 125 -18.97 2.43 -23.61
CA THR A 125 -18.80 1.38 -22.59
C THR A 125 -17.56 0.54 -22.85
N ARG A 126 -17.26 0.20 -24.11
CA ARG A 126 -16.05 -0.55 -24.46
C ARG A 126 -14.78 0.20 -24.09
N GLY A 127 -14.69 1.48 -24.47
CA GLY A 127 -13.54 2.33 -24.14
C GLY A 127 -13.35 2.50 -22.64
N TYR A 128 -14.45 2.76 -21.92
CA TYR A 128 -14.44 2.90 -20.46
C TYR A 128 -14.00 1.61 -19.77
N GLN A 129 -14.60 0.48 -20.15
CA GLN A 129 -14.30 -0.82 -19.55
C GLN A 129 -12.85 -1.25 -19.80
N ALA A 130 -12.28 -0.95 -20.98
CA ALA A 130 -10.89 -1.28 -21.29
C ALA A 130 -9.89 -0.64 -20.29
N VAL A 131 -10.13 0.61 -19.87
CA VAL A 131 -9.27 1.30 -18.89
C VAL A 131 -9.45 0.69 -17.50
N ILE A 132 -10.69 0.41 -17.10
CA ILE A 132 -10.98 -0.21 -15.80
C ILE A 132 -10.36 -1.60 -15.71
N ASP A 133 -10.53 -2.43 -16.73
CA ASP A 133 -9.98 -3.79 -16.79
C ASP A 133 -8.45 -3.77 -16.75
N GLN A 134 -7.81 -2.84 -17.48
CA GLN A 134 -6.36 -2.66 -17.43
C GLN A 134 -5.89 -2.27 -16.02
N ALA A 135 -6.53 -1.28 -15.39
CA ALA A 135 -6.17 -0.86 -14.03
C ALA A 135 -6.38 -1.96 -12.99
N MET A 136 -7.46 -2.75 -13.12
CA MET A 136 -7.71 -3.92 -12.27
C MET A 136 -6.64 -5.00 -12.46
N PHE A 137 -6.23 -5.26 -13.70
CA PHE A 137 -5.19 -6.24 -14.00
C PHE A 137 -3.83 -5.82 -13.43
N GLU A 138 -3.42 -4.57 -13.63
CA GLU A 138 -2.18 -4.01 -13.07
C GLU A 138 -2.18 -4.08 -11.53
N ARG A 139 -3.30 -3.70 -10.90
CA ARG A 139 -3.46 -3.80 -9.44
C ARG A 139 -3.36 -5.24 -8.95
N GLN A 140 -4.02 -6.17 -9.63
CA GLN A 140 -3.97 -7.59 -9.25
C GLN A 140 -2.56 -8.16 -9.38
N GLN A 141 -1.81 -7.79 -10.42
CA GLN A 141 -0.41 -8.19 -10.55
C GLN A 141 0.45 -7.64 -9.41
N MET A 142 0.26 -6.37 -9.03
CA MET A 142 0.97 -5.76 -7.91
C MET A 142 0.64 -6.46 -6.58
N GLU A 143 -0.64 -6.75 -6.33
CA GLU A 143 -1.08 -7.47 -5.12
C GLU A 143 -0.45 -8.88 -5.06
N GLN A 144 -0.44 -9.61 -6.18
CA GLN A 144 0.21 -10.93 -6.26
C GLN A 144 1.72 -10.87 -6.01
N HIS A 145 2.39 -9.86 -6.58
CA HIS A 145 3.82 -9.64 -6.37
C HIS A 145 4.15 -9.35 -4.91
N LEU A 146 3.34 -8.52 -4.25
CA LEU A 146 3.48 -8.21 -2.83
C LEU A 146 3.21 -9.44 -1.95
N GLU A 147 2.16 -10.22 -2.25
CA GLU A 147 1.87 -11.46 -1.54
C GLU A 147 3.01 -12.47 -1.64
N HIS A 148 3.60 -12.63 -2.84
CA HIS A 148 4.76 -13.51 -3.05
C HIS A 148 5.95 -13.06 -2.19
N ARG A 149 6.29 -11.76 -2.21
CA ARG A 149 7.37 -11.20 -1.39
C ARG A 149 7.13 -11.44 0.11
N LEU A 150 5.90 -11.25 0.60
CA LEU A 150 5.54 -11.51 1.99
C LEU A 150 5.69 -12.99 2.36
N GLN A 151 5.27 -13.90 1.48
CA GLN A 151 5.44 -15.35 1.68
C GLN A 151 6.91 -15.75 1.74
N SER A 152 7.74 -15.20 0.85
CA SER A 152 9.20 -15.42 0.87
C SER A 152 9.82 -14.96 2.19
N LEU A 153 9.44 -13.79 2.71
CA LEU A 153 9.91 -13.28 4.00
C LEU A 153 9.43 -14.14 5.19
N GLN A 154 8.17 -14.60 5.17
CA GLN A 154 7.64 -15.51 6.18
C GLN A 154 8.36 -16.85 6.16
N LEU A 155 8.66 -17.39 4.98
CA LEU A 155 9.42 -18.62 4.82
C LEU A 155 10.84 -18.47 5.39
N ILE A 156 11.56 -17.42 4.99
CA ILE A 156 12.90 -17.09 5.51
C ILE A 156 12.88 -17.01 7.05
N ASN A 157 11.88 -16.33 7.63
CA ASN A 157 11.74 -16.24 9.07
C ASN A 157 11.42 -17.59 9.72
N SER A 158 10.55 -18.41 9.11
CA SER A 158 10.18 -19.73 9.66
C SER A 158 11.36 -20.72 9.67
N ILE A 159 12.17 -20.72 8.61
CA ILE A 159 13.37 -21.56 8.50
C ILE A 159 14.41 -21.09 9.52
N SER A 160 14.53 -19.78 9.72
CA SER A 160 15.44 -19.22 10.72
C SER A 160 15.09 -19.60 12.17
N ASN A 161 13.82 -19.90 12.46
CA ASN A 161 13.35 -20.34 13.78
C ASN A 161 13.41 -21.87 13.98
N SER A 162 13.80 -22.64 12.97
CA SER A 162 13.89 -24.10 13.09
C SER A 162 15.14 -24.53 13.87
N MET A 163 15.07 -25.65 14.60
CA MET A 163 16.24 -26.26 15.30
C MET A 163 17.25 -26.90 14.32
N MET A 164 17.45 -26.30 13.15
CA MET A 164 18.43 -26.72 12.17
C MET A 164 19.81 -26.17 12.51
N ASP A 165 20.85 -26.81 11.97
CA ASP A 165 22.23 -26.31 12.02
C ASP A 165 22.29 -24.90 11.42
N GLN A 166 22.95 -23.97 12.13
CA GLN A 166 22.92 -22.54 11.82
C GLN A 166 23.44 -22.25 10.41
N ASP A 167 24.41 -23.04 9.94
CA ASP A 167 24.99 -22.90 8.60
C ASP A 167 24.02 -23.36 7.50
N GLN A 168 23.27 -24.44 7.71
CA GLN A 168 22.27 -24.93 6.75
C GLN A 168 21.12 -23.94 6.57
N THR A 169 20.68 -23.33 7.67
CA THR A 169 19.67 -22.27 7.66
C THR A 169 20.12 -21.09 6.80
N LEU A 170 21.36 -20.63 6.97
CA LEU A 170 21.90 -19.50 6.19
C LEU A 170 22.05 -19.83 4.70
N GLU A 171 22.41 -21.07 4.34
CA GLU A 171 22.46 -21.49 2.93
C GLU A 171 21.08 -21.45 2.27
N ILE A 172 20.03 -21.87 2.98
CA ILE A 172 18.65 -21.79 2.46
C ILE A 172 18.20 -20.34 2.30
N ILE A 173 18.53 -19.47 3.26
CA ILE A 173 18.22 -18.04 3.19
C ILE A 173 18.95 -17.40 2.01
N ALA A 174 20.23 -17.70 1.82
CA ALA A 174 21.02 -17.20 0.69
C ALA A 174 20.39 -17.61 -0.65
N GLY A 175 20.01 -18.89 -0.79
CA GLY A 175 19.30 -19.39 -1.97
C GLY A 175 17.99 -18.64 -2.21
N LYS A 176 17.14 -18.51 -1.19
CA LYS A 176 15.84 -17.83 -1.33
C LYS A 176 15.96 -16.34 -1.64
N ALA A 177 16.91 -15.65 -1.02
CA ALA A 177 17.17 -14.24 -1.31
C ALA A 177 17.61 -14.02 -2.75
N SER A 178 18.47 -14.91 -3.29
CA SER A 178 18.89 -14.84 -4.69
C SER A 178 17.75 -15.15 -5.66
N GLU A 179 16.91 -16.15 -5.35
CA GLU A 179 15.75 -16.53 -6.18
C GLU A 179 14.73 -15.39 -6.26
N GLU A 180 14.39 -14.76 -5.13
CA GLU A 180 13.40 -13.67 -5.07
C GLU A 180 13.84 -12.46 -5.90
N LEU A 181 15.15 -12.15 -5.87
CA LEU A 181 15.70 -11.00 -6.58
C LEU A 181 16.17 -11.36 -8.00
N GLY A 182 16.07 -12.62 -8.42
CA GLY A 182 16.65 -13.10 -9.68
C GLY A 182 18.15 -12.76 -9.80
N ALA A 183 18.88 -12.82 -8.68
CA ALA A 183 20.34 -12.70 -8.66
C ALA A 183 20.96 -14.09 -8.85
N ASP A 184 22.18 -14.14 -9.41
CA ASP A 184 22.85 -15.42 -9.67
C ASP A 184 23.31 -16.06 -8.36
N TYR A 185 23.91 -15.26 -7.47
CA TYR A 185 24.40 -15.72 -6.18
C TYR A 185 24.04 -14.80 -5.03
N CYS A 186 24.06 -15.40 -3.85
CA CYS A 186 24.04 -14.76 -2.55
C CYS A 186 25.17 -15.35 -1.70
N SER A 187 25.87 -14.50 -0.97
CA SER A 187 26.88 -14.89 0.01
C SER A 187 26.62 -14.18 1.32
N ILE A 188 26.76 -14.91 2.43
CA ILE A 188 26.61 -14.39 3.78
C ILE A 188 27.93 -14.60 4.52
N PHE A 189 28.50 -13.50 5.00
CA PHE A 189 29.71 -13.46 5.81
C PHE A 189 29.37 -13.12 7.25
N TYR A 190 29.99 -13.79 8.21
CA TYR A 190 29.92 -13.41 9.62
C TYR A 190 31.18 -12.69 10.06
N TYR A 191 30.99 -11.68 10.90
CA TYR A 191 32.06 -10.87 11.45
C TYR A 191 32.55 -11.43 12.79
N ASP A 192 33.86 -11.70 12.87
CA ASP A 192 34.57 -11.99 14.11
C ASP A 192 35.21 -10.69 14.63
N GLU A 193 34.69 -10.18 15.75
CA GLU A 193 35.16 -8.93 16.36
C GLU A 193 36.59 -9.05 16.93
N LEU A 194 36.98 -10.23 17.43
CA LEU A 194 38.30 -10.46 18.03
C LEU A 194 39.39 -10.44 16.95
N GLN A 195 39.09 -11.04 15.80
CA GLN A 195 40.03 -11.15 14.68
C GLN A 195 39.89 -10.01 13.67
N ARG A 196 38.81 -9.22 13.74
CA ARG A 196 38.43 -8.17 12.78
C ARG A 196 38.36 -8.70 11.34
N THR A 197 37.73 -9.86 11.18
CA THR A 197 37.64 -10.59 9.93
C THR A 197 36.21 -11.02 9.63
N LEU A 198 35.88 -11.06 8.35
CA LEU A 198 34.66 -11.66 7.80
C LEU A 198 34.96 -13.07 7.30
N THR A 199 34.16 -14.05 7.72
CA THR A 199 34.27 -15.43 7.26
C THR A 199 33.02 -15.83 6.50
N LEU A 200 33.18 -16.41 5.32
CA LEU A 200 32.06 -16.91 4.51
C LEU A 200 31.36 -18.06 5.24
N ARG A 201 30.08 -17.88 5.58
CA ARG A 201 29.27 -18.88 6.31
C ARG A 201 28.25 -19.59 5.43
N ALA A 202 27.74 -18.91 4.40
CA ALA A 202 26.78 -19.49 3.48
C ALA A 202 26.90 -18.88 2.08
N THR A 203 26.66 -19.71 1.07
CA THR A 203 26.45 -19.25 -0.30
C THR A 203 25.69 -20.30 -1.10
N ASN A 204 24.85 -19.86 -2.05
CA ASN A 204 24.26 -20.71 -3.08
C ASN A 204 25.13 -20.80 -4.35
N GLY A 205 26.24 -20.04 -4.40
CA GLY A 205 27.17 -19.98 -5.52
C GLY A 205 28.42 -20.85 -5.34
N PRO A 206 29.35 -20.82 -6.31
CA PRO A 206 30.60 -21.54 -6.22
C PRO A 206 31.43 -21.03 -5.04
N ARG A 207 31.91 -21.95 -4.22
CA ARG A 207 32.73 -21.61 -3.06
C ARG A 207 34.14 -21.20 -3.53
N PRO A 208 34.73 -20.13 -2.96
CA PRO A 208 36.10 -19.73 -3.21
C PRO A 208 37.14 -20.83 -2.99
N LEU A 209 38.34 -20.63 -3.55
CA LEU A 209 39.54 -21.37 -3.13
C LEU A 209 39.76 -21.17 -1.62
N GLY A 210 39.46 -22.20 -0.82
CA GLY A 210 39.40 -22.14 0.65
C GLY A 210 38.06 -22.61 1.25
N GLY A 211 37.01 -22.76 0.43
CA GLY A 211 35.70 -23.22 0.87
C GLY A 211 35.04 -22.25 1.85
N MET A 212 34.42 -22.79 2.91
CA MET A 212 33.83 -21.98 4.01
C MET A 212 34.88 -21.32 4.93
N HIS A 213 36.17 -21.47 4.63
CA HIS A 213 37.26 -20.78 5.34
C HIS A 213 37.77 -19.57 4.54
N TYR A 214 37.00 -19.09 3.56
CA TYR A 214 37.33 -17.84 2.89
C TYR A 214 37.15 -16.68 3.88
N VAL A 215 38.23 -15.92 4.08
CA VAL A 215 38.30 -14.85 5.06
C VAL A 215 38.67 -13.54 4.36
N LEU A 216 37.99 -12.47 4.75
CA LEU A 216 38.28 -11.09 4.35
C LEU A 216 38.59 -10.26 5.60
N HIS A 217 39.54 -9.35 5.52
CA HIS A 217 39.75 -8.35 6.56
C HIS A 217 38.74 -7.21 6.45
N LEU A 218 38.50 -6.51 7.57
CA LEU A 218 37.70 -5.29 7.55
C LEU A 218 38.32 -4.26 6.57
N GLY A 219 37.51 -3.70 5.68
CA GLY A 219 37.93 -2.81 4.59
C GLY A 219 38.49 -3.50 3.34
N GLU A 220 38.65 -4.82 3.35
CA GLU A 220 39.12 -5.61 2.19
C GLU A 220 37.95 -6.09 1.33
N GLY A 221 38.05 -5.89 0.01
CA GLY A 221 36.96 -6.24 -0.89
C GLY A 221 35.71 -5.38 -0.66
N TYR A 222 34.65 -5.68 -1.40
CA TYR A 222 33.39 -4.96 -1.26
C TYR A 222 32.70 -5.31 0.06
N SER A 223 32.68 -6.60 0.42
CA SER A 223 32.04 -7.05 1.66
C SER A 223 32.79 -6.50 2.90
N GLY A 224 34.12 -6.46 2.89
CA GLY A 224 34.89 -5.85 3.99
C GLY A 224 34.72 -4.34 4.07
N TRP A 225 34.57 -3.64 2.94
CA TRP A 225 34.25 -2.20 2.94
C TRP A 225 32.88 -1.93 3.56
N VAL A 226 31.86 -2.72 3.22
CA VAL A 226 30.51 -2.61 3.79
C VAL A 226 30.55 -2.87 5.30
N ALA A 227 31.31 -3.87 5.75
CA ALA A 227 31.52 -4.12 7.17
C ALA A 227 32.21 -2.95 7.90
N ASP A 228 33.18 -2.28 7.26
CA ASP A 228 33.88 -1.12 7.85
C ASP A 228 32.97 0.13 7.94
N LYS A 229 32.14 0.37 6.93
CA LYS A 229 31.26 1.55 6.88
C LYS A 229 29.92 1.35 7.55
N GLY A 230 29.44 0.11 7.67
CA GLY A 230 28.12 -0.19 8.20
C GLY A 230 26.99 0.38 7.33
N SER A 231 27.19 0.50 6.01
CA SER A 231 26.19 1.03 5.08
C SER A 231 26.11 0.18 3.81
N PRO A 232 24.91 0.04 3.21
CA PRO A 232 24.74 -0.67 1.94
C PRO A 232 25.62 -0.12 0.82
N LEU A 233 26.10 -1.00 -0.04
CA LEU A 233 26.88 -0.66 -1.23
C LEU A 233 26.29 -1.32 -2.46
N LEU A 234 26.08 -0.50 -3.49
CA LEU A 234 25.64 -0.93 -4.82
C LEU A 234 26.77 -0.71 -5.81
N VAL A 235 27.08 -1.74 -6.58
CA VAL A 235 28.12 -1.69 -7.60
C VAL A 235 27.55 -2.26 -8.89
N HIS A 236 27.41 -1.38 -9.89
CA HIS A 236 26.96 -1.76 -11.23
C HIS A 236 27.89 -2.81 -11.86
N ASP A 237 29.21 -2.61 -11.72
CA ASP A 237 30.25 -3.50 -12.25
C ASP A 237 31.45 -3.63 -11.28
N ALA A 238 31.48 -4.74 -10.56
CA ALA A 238 32.44 -5.10 -9.54
C ALA A 238 33.85 -5.33 -10.08
N LEU A 239 34.00 -5.56 -11.40
CA LEU A 239 35.30 -5.69 -12.04
C LEU A 239 35.91 -4.35 -12.47
N ALA A 240 35.14 -3.26 -12.42
CA ALA A 240 35.61 -1.95 -12.84
C ALA A 240 36.64 -1.34 -11.85
N ASP A 241 36.52 -1.64 -10.56
CA ASP A 241 37.50 -1.21 -9.55
C ASP A 241 38.49 -2.32 -9.21
N ALA A 242 39.72 -2.18 -9.72
CA ALA A 242 40.79 -3.15 -9.51
C ALA A 242 41.19 -3.33 -8.03
N ASN A 243 40.88 -2.37 -7.15
CA ASN A 243 41.19 -2.47 -5.72
C ASN A 243 40.23 -3.44 -4.99
N PHE A 244 39.04 -3.67 -5.53
CA PHE A 244 37.99 -4.48 -4.91
C PHE A 244 37.63 -5.74 -5.74
N ALA A 245 37.99 -5.77 -7.03
CA ALA A 245 37.72 -6.87 -7.95
C ALA A 245 38.37 -8.22 -7.57
N ILE A 246 39.26 -8.26 -6.57
CA ILE A 246 39.86 -9.50 -6.07
C ILE A 246 38.77 -10.43 -5.52
N GLU A 247 37.84 -9.90 -4.72
CA GLU A 247 36.69 -10.66 -4.21
C GLU A 247 35.83 -11.20 -5.36
N ALA A 248 35.59 -10.36 -6.37
CA ALA A 248 34.78 -10.70 -7.54
C ALA A 248 35.37 -11.82 -8.43
N ARG A 249 36.64 -12.18 -8.25
CA ARG A 249 37.33 -13.22 -9.05
C ARG A 249 37.60 -14.52 -8.28
N VAL A 250 37.34 -14.51 -6.97
CA VAL A 250 37.93 -15.47 -6.03
C VAL A 250 37.26 -16.86 -6.05
N SER A 251 36.03 -16.93 -6.57
CA SER A 251 35.20 -18.14 -6.69
C SER A 251 35.35 -18.88 -8.03
N GLY A 252 36.25 -18.44 -8.91
CA GLY A 252 36.48 -19.05 -10.22
C GLY A 252 35.42 -18.70 -11.28
N GLN A 253 34.30 -18.11 -10.87
CA GLN A 253 33.29 -17.54 -11.76
C GLN A 253 33.05 -16.08 -11.35
N GLU A 254 33.38 -15.16 -12.24
CA GLU A 254 33.38 -13.73 -11.93
C GLU A 254 31.94 -13.19 -11.85
N PHE A 255 31.68 -12.32 -10.86
CA PHE A 255 30.45 -11.52 -10.83
C PHE A 255 30.75 -10.06 -11.19
N ARG A 256 29.73 -9.37 -11.71
CA ARG A 256 29.78 -7.97 -12.12
C ARG A 256 28.78 -7.11 -11.37
N GLY A 257 27.50 -7.43 -11.34
CA GLY A 257 26.58 -6.71 -10.46
C GLY A 257 26.77 -7.14 -9.00
N LEU A 258 26.75 -6.18 -8.06
CA LEU A 258 26.81 -6.44 -6.62
C LEU A 258 25.89 -5.50 -5.83
N LEU A 259 25.07 -6.09 -4.95
CA LEU A 259 24.40 -5.42 -3.85
C LEU A 259 24.89 -6.04 -2.54
N SER A 260 25.55 -5.26 -1.71
CA SER A 260 26.10 -5.73 -0.44
C SER A 260 25.54 -4.90 0.72
N VAL A 261 24.99 -5.57 1.73
CA VAL A 261 24.24 -4.96 2.84
C VAL A 261 24.80 -5.47 4.17
N PRO A 262 25.05 -4.58 5.15
CA PRO A 262 25.54 -4.99 6.45
C PRO A 262 24.43 -5.68 7.26
N ILE A 263 24.78 -6.75 7.95
CA ILE A 263 23.90 -7.45 8.90
C ILE A 263 24.16 -6.84 10.26
N ILE A 264 23.30 -5.93 10.69
CA ILE A 264 23.47 -5.18 11.94
C ILE A 264 22.37 -5.57 12.93
N PHE A 265 22.79 -5.92 14.13
CA PHE A 265 21.87 -6.09 15.25
C PHE A 265 21.72 -4.77 16.01
N PHE A 266 20.54 -4.15 15.89
CA PHE A 266 20.18 -2.93 16.62
C PHE A 266 19.66 -3.25 18.03
N GLY A 267 20.51 -3.68 18.94
CA GLY A 267 20.15 -3.99 20.33
C GLY A 267 20.24 -2.79 21.27
N THR A 268 20.55 -3.02 22.55
CA THR A 268 21.01 -1.98 23.48
C THR A 268 22.31 -1.32 23.01
N VAL A 269 23.12 -2.08 22.27
CA VAL A 269 24.30 -1.61 21.55
C VAL A 269 24.17 -2.11 20.12
N GLU A 270 24.45 -1.23 19.17
CA GLU A 270 24.55 -1.59 17.76
C GLU A 270 25.76 -2.49 17.55
N ARG A 271 25.56 -3.64 16.90
CA ARG A 271 26.64 -4.59 16.63
C ARG A 271 26.57 -5.14 15.22
N LEU A 272 27.69 -5.07 14.51
CA LEU A 272 27.86 -5.75 13.24
C LEU A 272 27.92 -7.27 13.47
N ILE A 273 27.01 -7.99 12.83
CA ILE A 273 26.98 -9.46 12.81
C ILE A 273 27.72 -9.99 11.58
N GLY A 274 27.65 -9.28 10.46
CA GLY A 274 28.14 -9.78 9.19
C GLY A 274 27.73 -8.94 7.99
N VAL A 275 27.78 -9.53 6.81
CA VAL A 275 27.41 -8.90 5.54
C VAL A 275 26.69 -9.93 4.66
N ILE A 276 25.61 -9.51 4.00
CA ILE A 276 24.94 -10.28 2.94
C ILE A 276 25.20 -9.60 1.59
N SER A 277 25.57 -10.38 0.58
CA SER A 277 25.98 -9.87 -0.73
C SER A 277 25.28 -10.66 -1.84
N LEU A 278 24.46 -9.98 -2.64
CA LEU A 278 23.87 -10.49 -3.88
C LEU A 278 24.71 -10.13 -5.09
N GLN A 279 24.89 -11.09 -5.99
CA GLN A 279 25.85 -11.02 -7.08
C GLN A 279 25.18 -11.45 -8.40
N SER A 280 25.51 -10.79 -9.50
CA SER A 280 25.09 -11.18 -10.86
C SER A 280 26.27 -11.26 -11.82
N PHE A 281 26.21 -12.15 -12.82
CA PHE A 281 27.27 -12.27 -13.84
C PHE A 281 27.36 -11.06 -14.76
N GLU A 282 26.20 -10.46 -15.05
CA GLU A 282 26.11 -9.25 -15.85
C GLU A 282 26.07 -8.01 -14.95
N PRO A 283 26.55 -6.85 -15.43
CA PRO A 283 26.36 -5.59 -14.74
C PRO A 283 24.87 -5.34 -14.48
N ARG A 284 24.55 -4.87 -13.28
CA ARG A 284 23.17 -4.71 -12.84
C ARG A 284 23.04 -3.53 -11.90
N ASP A 285 22.02 -2.71 -12.16
CA ASP A 285 21.54 -1.71 -11.22
C ASP A 285 20.41 -2.33 -10.39
N PHE A 286 20.60 -2.37 -9.07
CA PHE A 286 19.56 -2.81 -8.13
C PHE A 286 18.65 -1.63 -7.80
N THR A 287 17.35 -1.89 -7.77
CA THR A 287 16.30 -0.94 -7.43
C THR A 287 16.19 -0.74 -5.92
N THR A 288 15.58 0.38 -5.49
CA THR A 288 15.37 0.65 -4.06
C THR A 288 14.59 -0.46 -3.36
N GLU A 289 13.57 -1.02 -4.00
CA GLU A 289 12.78 -2.12 -3.43
C GLU A 289 13.61 -3.39 -3.19
N GLU A 290 14.58 -3.65 -4.06
CA GLU A 290 15.50 -4.79 -3.91
C GLU A 290 16.48 -4.56 -2.75
N ILE A 291 16.94 -3.33 -2.55
CA ILE A 291 17.75 -2.95 -1.39
C ILE A 291 16.93 -3.18 -0.11
N ASP A 292 15.71 -2.64 -0.05
CA ASP A 292 14.82 -2.74 1.11
C ASP A 292 14.56 -4.21 1.48
N PHE A 293 14.31 -5.06 0.48
CA PHE A 293 14.13 -6.50 0.71
C PHE A 293 15.36 -7.14 1.36
N VAL A 294 16.56 -6.87 0.86
CA VAL A 294 17.80 -7.44 1.39
C VAL A 294 18.11 -6.92 2.79
N GLU A 295 17.81 -5.65 3.08
CA GLU A 295 17.90 -5.09 4.43
C GLU A 295 16.95 -5.80 5.42
N VAL A 296 15.73 -6.13 5.00
CA VAL A 296 14.81 -6.94 5.83
C VAL A 296 15.39 -8.33 6.09
N VAL A 297 15.91 -8.99 5.06
CA VAL A 297 16.56 -10.32 5.20
C VAL A 297 17.77 -10.23 6.14
N ALA A 298 18.61 -9.19 6.01
CA ALA A 298 19.72 -8.93 6.91
C ALA A 298 19.24 -8.76 8.37
N GLY A 299 18.15 -8.03 8.59
CA GLY A 299 17.54 -7.88 9.92
C GLY A 299 17.07 -9.21 10.52
N ILE A 300 16.45 -10.08 9.72
CA ILE A 300 16.06 -11.44 10.14
C ILE A 300 17.29 -12.25 10.55
N ILE A 301 18.35 -12.23 9.75
CA ILE A 301 19.59 -12.95 10.06
C ILE A 301 20.23 -12.42 11.35
N ALA A 302 20.28 -11.09 11.53
CA ALA A 302 20.86 -10.46 12.71
C ALA A 302 20.18 -10.90 14.02
N ILE A 303 18.84 -10.92 14.03
CA ILE A 303 18.04 -11.34 15.18
C ILE A 303 18.27 -12.81 15.50
N ASN A 304 18.23 -13.67 14.48
CA ASN A 304 18.38 -15.11 14.68
C ASN A 304 19.80 -15.48 15.11
N SER A 305 20.81 -14.81 14.58
CA SER A 305 22.19 -14.98 15.03
C SER A 305 22.37 -14.60 16.51
N GLU A 306 21.75 -13.49 16.95
CA GLU A 306 21.85 -13.08 18.36
C GLU A 306 21.04 -13.98 19.29
N ASN A 307 19.86 -14.43 18.85
CA ASN A 307 19.09 -15.44 19.56
C ASN A 307 19.89 -16.74 19.72
N GLY A 308 20.53 -17.26 18.66
CA GLY A 308 21.40 -18.44 18.69
C GLY A 308 22.55 -18.32 19.70
N ARG A 309 23.26 -17.18 19.69
CA ARG A 309 24.34 -16.88 20.65
C ARG A 309 23.84 -16.88 22.10
N LEU A 310 22.67 -16.30 22.37
CA LEU A 310 22.06 -16.27 23.71
C LEU A 310 21.54 -17.67 24.14
N TYR A 311 21.02 -18.45 23.19
CA TYR A 311 20.65 -19.84 23.41
C TYR A 311 21.85 -20.66 23.88
N GLU A 312 23.00 -20.63 23.20
CA GLU A 312 24.21 -21.37 23.64
C GLU A 312 24.68 -21.04 25.07
N GLN A 313 24.33 -19.86 25.59
CA GLN A 313 24.75 -19.36 26.90
C GLN A 313 23.79 -19.69 28.07
N THR A 314 22.56 -20.19 27.82
CA THR A 314 21.54 -20.34 28.89
C THR A 314 20.70 -21.62 28.77
N ASP A 315 20.47 -22.28 29.91
CA ASP A 315 19.89 -23.62 30.12
C ASP A 315 18.56 -23.90 29.35
N GLU A 316 18.40 -25.16 28.92
CA GLU A 316 17.55 -25.62 27.81
C GLU A 316 16.03 -25.48 28.05
N GLN A 317 15.60 -25.29 29.31
CA GLN A 317 14.18 -25.28 29.71
C GLN A 317 13.53 -23.90 29.73
N LEU A 318 14.30 -22.81 29.91
CA LEU A 318 13.76 -21.45 29.86
C LEU A 318 13.44 -21.01 28.41
N ARG A 319 14.01 -21.73 27.43
CA ARG A 319 14.02 -21.44 25.99
C ARG A 319 12.67 -21.56 25.28
N ARG A 320 11.70 -22.31 25.81
CA ARG A 320 10.41 -22.54 25.11
C ARG A 320 9.44 -21.38 25.18
N LYS A 321 9.47 -20.58 26.27
CA LYS A 321 8.51 -19.48 26.48
C LYS A 321 8.95 -18.13 25.92
N VAL A 322 10.25 -17.93 25.72
CA VAL A 322 10.80 -16.66 25.17
C VAL A 322 10.75 -16.63 23.64
N HIS A 323 10.75 -17.80 22.99
CA HIS A 323 10.75 -17.92 21.53
C HIS A 323 9.40 -17.53 20.88
N GLU A 324 8.27 -17.72 21.56
CA GLU A 324 6.96 -17.25 21.07
C GLU A 324 6.81 -15.73 21.10
N LEU A 325 7.55 -15.01 21.96
CA LEU A 325 7.31 -13.60 22.26
C LEU A 325 8.31 -12.62 21.60
N SER A 326 9.48 -13.09 21.12
CA SER A 326 10.55 -12.21 20.64
C SER A 326 10.62 -12.06 19.11
N THR A 327 10.27 -13.09 18.33
CA THR A 327 10.51 -13.09 16.87
C THR A 327 9.41 -12.40 16.05
N ILE A 328 8.27 -12.05 16.65
CA ILE A 328 7.15 -11.36 15.97
C ILE A 328 7.38 -9.83 15.87
N HIS A 329 8.23 -9.24 16.72
CA HIS A 329 8.21 -7.78 16.94
C HIS A 329 9.26 -6.94 16.19
N ARG A 330 10.29 -7.51 15.55
CA ARG A 330 11.37 -6.70 14.95
C ARG A 330 11.53 -6.78 13.43
N VAL A 331 10.99 -7.80 12.78
CA VAL A 331 10.96 -7.88 11.30
C VAL A 331 9.81 -7.03 10.73
N THR A 332 8.77 -6.83 11.53
CA THR A 332 7.57 -6.04 11.16
C THR A 332 7.87 -4.54 11.05
N GLY A 333 8.89 -4.01 11.73
CA GLY A 333 9.21 -2.58 11.76
C GLY A 333 9.76 -1.99 10.47
N ILE A 334 10.34 -2.82 9.59
CA ILE A 334 10.86 -2.37 8.28
C ILE A 334 9.81 -2.59 7.18
N ILE A 335 8.99 -3.64 7.28
CA ILE A 335 7.96 -3.98 6.28
C ILE A 335 6.72 -3.06 6.39
N THR A 336 6.40 -2.54 7.58
CA THR A 336 5.15 -1.79 7.81
C THR A 336 5.25 -0.28 7.61
N SER A 337 6.41 0.29 7.24
CA SER A 337 6.53 1.74 7.13
C SER A 337 5.84 2.35 5.91
N ILE A 338 5.24 1.55 5.03
CA ILE A 338 4.60 2.05 3.79
C ILE A 338 3.09 1.79 3.73
N LEU A 339 2.53 0.79 4.43
CA LEU A 339 1.10 0.48 4.33
C LEU A 339 0.47 0.09 5.68
N GLU A 340 -0.44 0.97 6.13
CA GLU A 340 -1.46 0.84 7.18
C GLU A 340 -1.07 1.14 8.65
N LEU A 341 -0.94 2.45 8.94
CA LEU A 341 -0.93 3.06 10.28
C LEU A 341 -1.99 2.45 11.23
N ASP A 342 -3.21 2.19 10.73
CA ASP A 342 -4.32 1.62 11.50
C ASP A 342 -3.96 0.26 12.13
N ARG A 343 -3.25 -0.59 11.38
CA ARG A 343 -2.84 -1.91 11.85
C ARG A 343 -1.78 -1.80 12.95
N ILE A 344 -0.84 -0.87 12.84
CA ILE A 344 0.18 -0.61 13.86
C ILE A 344 -0.46 -0.12 15.16
N LEU A 345 -1.38 0.83 15.08
CA LEU A 345 -2.09 1.37 16.25
C LEU A 345 -2.92 0.29 16.95
N GLN A 346 -3.50 -0.65 16.20
CA GLN A 346 -4.21 -1.80 16.74
C GLN A 346 -3.26 -2.79 17.46
N ILE A 347 -2.04 -2.97 16.94
CA ILE A 347 -1.02 -3.80 17.62
C ILE A 347 -0.59 -3.12 18.92
N ILE A 348 -0.31 -1.81 18.90
CA ILE A 348 0.13 -1.05 20.07
C ILE A 348 -0.89 -1.13 21.21
N THR A 349 -2.18 -0.94 20.90
CA THR A 349 -3.25 -1.07 21.91
C THR A 349 -3.30 -2.47 22.52
N THR A 350 -3.18 -3.51 21.70
CA THR A 350 -3.14 -4.90 22.17
C THR A 350 -1.92 -5.18 23.06
N GLN A 351 -0.73 -4.73 22.65
CA GLN A 351 0.51 -4.92 23.40
C GLN A 351 0.54 -4.14 24.71
N ALA A 352 0.01 -2.92 24.72
CA ALA A 352 -0.07 -2.10 25.94
C ALA A 352 -0.83 -2.82 27.06
N VAL A 353 -1.95 -3.47 26.73
CA VAL A 353 -2.75 -4.27 27.67
C VAL A 353 -1.98 -5.49 28.19
N GLN A 354 -1.28 -6.20 27.30
CA GLN A 354 -0.48 -7.37 27.66
C GLN A 354 0.70 -7.03 28.58
N LEU A 355 1.40 -5.92 28.30
CA LEU A 355 2.56 -5.48 29.08
C LEU A 355 2.16 -4.91 30.44
N SER A 356 1.06 -4.16 30.51
CA SER A 356 0.60 -3.56 31.75
C SER A 356 -0.20 -4.52 32.64
N GLY A 357 -0.60 -5.69 32.11
CA GLY A 357 -1.54 -6.59 32.79
C GLY A 357 -2.93 -5.99 32.99
N ALA A 358 -3.27 -4.95 32.21
CA ALA A 358 -4.57 -4.31 32.25
C ALA A 358 -5.58 -5.09 31.40
N GLU A 359 -6.81 -4.61 31.33
CA GLU A 359 -7.89 -5.30 30.62
C GLU A 359 -8.26 -4.60 29.30
N ARG A 360 -8.02 -3.29 29.17
CA ARG A 360 -8.46 -2.50 28.00
C ARG A 360 -7.50 -1.35 27.67
N SER A 361 -7.51 -0.90 26.42
CA SER A 361 -6.76 0.29 25.99
C SER A 361 -7.38 0.98 24.77
N CYS A 362 -7.03 2.24 24.54
CA CYS A 362 -7.31 2.95 23.30
C CYS A 362 -6.24 4.00 22.96
N ILE A 363 -6.18 4.40 21.70
CA ILE A 363 -5.35 5.51 21.22
C ILE A 363 -6.27 6.59 20.66
N PHE A 364 -6.07 7.81 21.15
CA PHE A 364 -6.63 9.03 20.61
C PHE A 364 -5.63 9.70 19.66
N GLU A 365 -6.11 10.15 18.51
CA GLU A 365 -5.43 11.07 17.61
C GLU A 365 -5.95 12.49 17.80
N LEU A 366 -5.06 13.47 17.85
CA LEU A 366 -5.38 14.89 18.01
C LEU A 366 -5.57 15.59 16.65
N ASP A 367 -6.79 16.06 16.38
CA ASP A 367 -7.03 17.06 15.33
C ASP A 367 -6.63 18.44 15.88
N SER A 368 -5.43 18.89 15.49
CA SER A 368 -4.85 20.16 15.96
C SER A 368 -5.66 21.40 15.56
N GLU A 369 -6.40 21.36 14.45
CA GLU A 369 -7.23 22.47 13.99
C GLU A 369 -8.52 22.58 14.81
N LYS A 370 -9.15 21.44 15.11
CA LYS A 370 -10.43 21.40 15.84
C LYS A 370 -10.29 21.25 17.35
N GLN A 371 -9.08 20.99 17.86
CA GLN A 371 -8.80 20.70 19.27
C GLN A 371 -9.64 19.53 19.81
N HIS A 372 -9.84 18.52 18.97
CA HIS A 372 -10.58 17.30 19.29
C HIS A 372 -9.68 16.08 19.23
N LEU A 373 -9.99 15.10 20.06
CA LEU A 373 -9.36 13.80 20.12
C LEU A 373 -10.36 12.74 19.64
N GLN A 374 -9.96 11.93 18.67
CA GLN A 374 -10.77 10.84 18.11
C GLN A 374 -10.10 9.49 18.36
N ILE A 375 -10.88 8.44 18.65
CA ILE A 375 -10.33 7.10 18.83
C ILE A 375 -9.97 6.50 17.48
N VAL A 376 -8.68 6.23 17.27
CA VAL A 376 -8.15 5.60 16.05
C VAL A 376 -7.89 4.10 16.21
N ALA A 377 -7.66 3.64 17.44
CA ALA A 377 -7.52 2.22 17.77
C ALA A 377 -7.97 1.91 19.20
N HIS A 378 -8.45 0.70 19.45
CA HIS A 378 -8.83 0.23 20.79
C HIS A 378 -8.76 -1.28 20.94
N TYR A 379 -8.59 -1.74 22.17
CA TYR A 379 -8.63 -3.14 22.56
C TYR A 379 -9.48 -3.32 23.83
N GLY A 380 -10.36 -4.32 23.83
CA GLY A 380 -11.22 -4.64 24.99
C GLY A 380 -12.35 -3.65 25.29
N LEU A 381 -12.52 -2.62 24.45
CA LEU A 381 -13.67 -1.70 24.45
C LEU A 381 -14.69 -2.21 23.43
N GLU A 382 -15.65 -3.02 23.86
CA GLU A 382 -16.73 -3.56 23.02
C GLU A 382 -18.03 -2.78 23.27
N GLY A 383 -18.58 -2.15 22.21
CA GLY A 383 -19.77 -1.32 22.27
C GLY A 383 -20.13 -0.76 20.88
N ALA A 384 -21.37 -0.32 20.69
CA ALA A 384 -21.80 0.27 19.41
C ALA A 384 -21.19 1.68 19.27
N ASP A 385 -20.23 1.81 18.35
CA ASP A 385 -19.60 3.04 17.88
C ASP A 385 -18.49 3.68 18.74
N VAL A 386 -17.51 2.88 19.18
CA VAL A 386 -16.30 3.36 19.88
C VAL A 386 -15.46 4.32 19.03
N ARG A 387 -15.42 4.14 17.69
CA ARG A 387 -14.69 5.03 16.77
C ARG A 387 -15.39 6.37 16.54
N GLY A 388 -16.69 6.47 16.77
CA GLY A 388 -17.44 7.73 16.71
C GLY A 388 -17.22 8.67 17.91
N ILE A 389 -16.47 8.23 18.94
CA ILE A 389 -16.23 9.01 20.15
C ILE A 389 -15.25 10.15 19.88
N GLN A 390 -15.69 11.37 20.17
CA GLN A 390 -14.89 12.59 20.11
C GLN A 390 -14.87 13.27 21.48
N ILE A 391 -13.69 13.67 21.94
CA ILE A 391 -13.51 14.43 23.19
C ILE A 391 -12.67 15.69 22.93
N LEU A 392 -12.84 16.72 23.75
CA LEU A 392 -12.07 17.95 23.68
C LEU A 392 -10.71 17.83 24.40
N VAL A 393 -9.71 18.60 23.95
CA VAL A 393 -8.50 18.83 24.76
C VAL A 393 -8.90 19.44 26.11
N GLY A 394 -8.33 18.92 27.21
CA GLY A 394 -8.70 19.26 28.60
C GLY A 394 -9.92 18.52 29.16
N GLN A 395 -10.66 17.76 28.34
CA GLN A 395 -11.79 16.94 28.79
C GLN A 395 -11.31 15.56 29.25
N CYS A 396 -11.88 15.05 30.35
CA CYS A 396 -11.52 13.77 30.97
C CYS A 396 -10.01 13.58 31.22
N CYS A 397 -9.60 12.38 31.64
CA CYS A 397 -8.18 12.10 31.90
C CYS A 397 -7.32 12.17 30.64
N ALA A 398 -7.85 11.74 29.49
CA ALA A 398 -7.11 11.71 28.22
C ALA A 398 -6.87 13.12 27.67
N GLY A 399 -7.89 13.97 27.65
CA GLY A 399 -7.76 15.35 27.16
C GLY A 399 -6.88 16.22 28.05
N ARG A 400 -6.90 16.01 29.37
CA ARG A 400 -5.98 16.69 30.31
C ARG A 400 -4.53 16.23 30.10
N ALA A 401 -4.29 14.94 29.90
CA ALA A 401 -2.94 14.45 29.60
C ALA A 401 -2.37 15.09 28.32
N VAL A 402 -3.18 15.25 27.26
CA VAL A 402 -2.78 15.96 26.04
C VAL A 402 -2.54 17.45 26.28
N GLN A 403 -3.36 18.10 27.11
CA GLN A 403 -3.21 19.53 27.45
C GLN A 403 -1.93 19.79 28.24
N ASP A 404 -1.65 18.96 29.24
CA ASP A 404 -0.56 19.14 30.19
C ASP A 404 0.77 18.57 29.65
N GLY A 405 0.70 17.67 28.67
CA GLY A 405 1.86 17.07 28.00
C GLY A 405 2.64 16.07 28.86
N HIS A 406 2.06 15.56 29.94
CA HIS A 406 2.69 14.55 30.80
C HIS A 406 1.76 13.36 31.09
N PRO A 407 2.33 12.16 31.34
CA PRO A 407 1.57 11.00 31.79
C PRO A 407 0.72 11.33 33.02
N THR A 408 -0.52 10.90 33.02
CA THR A 408 -1.48 11.12 34.10
C THR A 408 -2.20 9.83 34.39
N MET A 409 -2.42 9.53 35.67
CA MET A 409 -3.13 8.33 36.06
C MET A 409 -4.15 8.67 37.14
N ALA A 410 -5.36 8.11 37.01
CA ALA A 410 -6.49 8.39 37.87
C ALA A 410 -7.18 7.09 38.30
N ILE A 411 -7.74 7.09 39.51
CA ILE A 411 -8.49 5.97 40.08
C ILE A 411 -9.94 6.41 40.25
N ASP A 412 -10.87 5.51 39.95
CA ASP A 412 -12.31 5.72 39.97
C ASP A 412 -12.72 7.03 39.24
N CYS A 413 -12.00 7.38 38.17
CA CYS A 413 -12.22 8.61 37.41
C CYS A 413 -13.61 8.67 36.78
N LEU A 414 -14.22 7.51 36.51
CA LEU A 414 -15.57 7.40 35.96
C LEU A 414 -16.66 7.79 36.98
N HIS A 415 -16.36 7.74 38.27
CA HIS A 415 -17.32 8.10 39.32
C HIS A 415 -17.16 9.56 39.79
N SER A 416 -16.06 10.21 39.41
CA SER A 416 -15.67 11.54 39.89
C SER A 416 -15.62 12.60 38.78
N ASP A 417 -15.56 12.19 37.51
CA ASP A 417 -15.49 13.08 36.35
C ASP A 417 -16.72 12.90 35.46
N GLU A 418 -17.71 13.80 35.61
CA GLU A 418 -18.92 13.84 34.75
C GLU A 418 -18.59 14.08 33.27
N SER A 419 -17.37 14.57 32.96
CA SER A 419 -16.93 14.83 31.59
C SER A 419 -16.32 13.61 30.88
N CYS A 420 -16.19 12.47 31.58
CA CYS A 420 -15.64 11.25 30.99
C CYS A 420 -16.65 10.54 30.09
N PHE A 421 -16.25 10.26 28.84
CA PHE A 421 -17.10 9.62 27.83
C PHE A 421 -17.52 8.20 28.20
N LEU A 422 -16.73 7.48 29.01
CA LEU A 422 -17.05 6.13 29.47
C LEU A 422 -18.13 6.10 30.55
N CYS A 423 -18.52 7.24 31.15
CA CYS A 423 -19.60 7.29 32.15
C CYS A 423 -20.99 6.98 31.55
N GLN A 424 -21.14 7.07 30.24
CA GLN A 424 -22.41 6.84 29.54
C GLN A 424 -22.67 5.37 29.21
N ASP A 425 -21.68 4.49 29.33
CA ASP A 425 -21.82 3.03 29.16
C ASP A 425 -21.73 2.32 30.53
N PRO A 426 -22.86 1.89 31.12
CA PRO A 426 -22.91 1.27 32.44
C PRO A 426 -22.15 -0.06 32.53
N MET A 427 -21.99 -0.79 31.42
CA MET A 427 -21.27 -2.06 31.40
C MET A 427 -19.77 -1.80 31.51
N ILE A 428 -19.25 -0.87 30.72
CA ILE A 428 -17.82 -0.52 30.71
C ILE A 428 -17.41 0.21 32.00
N SER A 429 -18.28 1.10 32.52
CA SER A 429 -17.95 1.91 33.69
C SER A 429 -17.87 1.13 35.00
N SER A 430 -18.58 0.01 35.10
CA SER A 430 -18.61 -0.84 36.31
C SER A 430 -17.35 -1.69 36.50
N GLU A 431 -16.55 -1.85 35.44
CA GLU A 431 -15.38 -2.74 35.41
C GLU A 431 -14.05 -1.97 35.28
N ILE A 432 -14.06 -0.63 35.25
CA ILE A 432 -12.86 0.19 35.15
C ILE A 432 -12.66 0.99 36.44
N HIS A 433 -11.56 0.71 37.14
CA HIS A 433 -11.20 1.33 38.40
C HIS A 433 -9.94 2.18 38.34
N SER A 434 -9.07 1.99 37.34
CA SER A 434 -7.92 2.88 37.11
C SER A 434 -7.71 3.13 35.63
N VAL A 435 -7.19 4.32 35.31
CA VAL A 435 -6.78 4.70 33.96
C VAL A 435 -5.40 5.35 34.00
N LEU A 436 -4.52 4.94 33.09
CA LEU A 436 -3.25 5.61 32.77
C LEU A 436 -3.38 6.24 31.39
N CYS A 437 -3.10 7.52 31.28
CA CYS A 437 -3.11 8.31 30.05
C CYS A 437 -1.69 8.80 29.77
N VAL A 438 -1.12 8.43 28.62
CA VAL A 438 0.24 8.80 28.21
C VAL A 438 0.17 9.57 26.88
N PRO A 439 0.61 10.83 26.85
CA PRO A 439 0.67 11.61 25.61
C PRO A 439 1.64 11.00 24.60
N LEU A 440 1.27 11.00 23.33
CA LEU A 440 2.12 10.54 22.22
C LEU A 440 2.80 11.77 21.60
N GLU A 441 4.12 11.90 21.80
CA GLU A 441 4.90 13.07 21.37
C GLU A 441 5.94 12.72 20.30
N VAL A 442 6.01 13.53 19.23
CA VAL A 442 7.08 13.47 18.23
C VAL A 442 7.67 14.87 18.06
N LYS A 443 8.99 15.01 18.27
CA LYS A 443 9.71 16.29 18.09
C LYS A 443 9.05 17.49 18.80
N ARG A 444 8.55 17.32 20.04
CA ARG A 444 7.83 18.35 20.82
C ARG A 444 6.41 18.70 20.37
N ASN A 445 5.84 17.91 19.47
CA ASN A 445 4.44 18.01 19.08
C ASN A 445 3.67 16.79 19.61
N ILE A 446 2.62 17.05 20.39
CA ILE A 446 1.70 16.01 20.85
C ILE A 446 0.77 15.66 19.69
N LEU A 447 0.78 14.40 19.29
CA LEU A 447 -0.04 13.85 18.21
C LEU A 447 -1.33 13.19 18.75
N GLY A 448 -1.38 12.89 20.04
CA GLY A 448 -2.47 12.13 20.62
C GLY A 448 -2.18 11.63 22.02
N CYS A 449 -2.92 10.60 22.46
CA CYS A 449 -2.77 9.98 23.77
C CYS A 449 -3.13 8.49 23.72
N ILE A 450 -2.31 7.64 24.34
CA ILE A 450 -2.71 6.26 24.64
C ILE A 450 -3.31 6.20 26.06
N CYS A 451 -4.42 5.48 26.20
CA CYS A 451 -5.08 5.25 27.47
C CYS A 451 -5.14 3.75 27.77
N ILE A 452 -4.82 3.37 29.00
CA ILE A 452 -4.85 1.99 29.49
C ILE A 452 -5.79 1.96 30.68
N TYR A 453 -6.77 1.05 30.66
CA TYR A 453 -7.80 0.94 31.69
C TYR A 453 -7.69 -0.40 32.39
N SER A 454 -7.80 -0.38 33.72
CA SER A 454 -7.82 -1.60 34.52
C SER A 454 -8.99 -1.72 35.47
N SER A 455 -9.43 -2.96 35.68
CA SER A 455 -10.39 -3.34 36.73
C SER A 455 -9.75 -3.38 38.13
N HIS A 456 -8.43 -3.28 38.21
CA HIS A 456 -7.72 -3.24 39.48
C HIS A 456 -7.52 -1.79 39.94
N ARG A 457 -7.72 -1.56 41.24
CA ARG A 457 -7.34 -0.29 41.89
C ARG A 457 -5.84 -0.30 42.16
N HIS A 458 -5.08 0.26 41.22
CA HIS A 458 -3.63 0.37 41.37
C HIS A 458 -3.14 1.80 41.07
N GLN A 459 -2.11 2.22 41.81
CA GLN A 459 -1.46 3.51 41.62
C GLN A 459 0.03 3.30 41.31
N LEU A 460 0.43 3.51 40.06
CA LEU A 460 1.83 3.61 39.65
C LEU A 460 2.46 4.93 40.15
N SER A 461 3.69 4.85 40.61
CA SER A 461 4.53 6.02 40.91
C SER A 461 5.00 6.74 39.64
N GLN A 462 5.45 7.99 39.75
CA GLN A 462 5.97 8.73 38.59
C GLN A 462 7.15 8.04 37.90
N GLU A 463 8.04 7.38 38.64
CA GLU A 463 9.15 6.60 38.07
C GLU A 463 8.64 5.38 37.29
N GLN A 464 7.58 4.72 37.78
CA GLN A 464 6.95 3.58 37.09
C GLN A 464 6.12 3.99 35.87
N MET A 465 5.69 5.26 35.78
CA MET A 465 5.01 5.79 34.60
C MET A 465 5.99 6.28 33.51
N GLN A 466 7.28 6.46 33.85
CA GLN A 466 8.33 6.88 32.92
C GLN A 466 9.12 5.70 32.34
N LEU A 467 9.12 4.55 33.03
CA LEU A 467 9.61 3.26 32.54
C LEU A 467 8.65 2.67 31.51
#